data_AF-A0A5B8RSG3-F1
#
_entry.id   AF-A0A5B8RSG3-F1
#
_cell.length_a   1.000
_cell.length_b   1.000
_cell.length_c   1.000
_cell.angle_alpha   90.00
_cell.angle_beta   90.00
_cell.angle_gamma   90.00
#
_symmetry.space_group_name_H-M   'P 1'
#
loop_
_entity.id
_entity.type
_entity.pdbx_description
1 polymer ?
#
loop_
_entity_poly.entity_id
_entity_poly.type
_entity_poly.pdbx_seq_one_letter_code
_entity_poly.pdbx_strand_id
1 'polypeptide(L)'
;MSVQAADDDYEDLLAQWQDLEAALSALLLHPRLVLDFTGKVRLCDQWLQDITGHDIDAALYLMFQLASTSTVGYSAAHALVCATLCQILAQELQLPRPERDSLVRAAITMNLSMTALQNELALQGTPLSAPQKLAIAEHPGQSVALLEELDIRDDLWLDVVAAHHSPMQPYDTLADLPAETRLACILSTIDRYAAMISPRKSRTERTASDSVREIVAQGTQHNDEVIAALMRTVGLCPPGTFVRLDNGDTAVVLRRSEQASQPLVASVASADGEALDAPVLYHTARGQPQVAAALARSAVTTDINHHMMVRLGLYAARMTNELPVRESGMPPLV
;
A
#
# COMPACT_ATOMS: atom_id res chain seq x y z
N MET A 1 10.65 10.50 29.26
CA MET A 1 10.65 9.10 28.77
C MET A 1 11.08 9.17 27.32
N SER A 2 12.31 8.74 27.07
CA SER A 2 13.28 9.37 26.16
C SER A 2 13.17 8.89 24.71
N VAL A 3 13.78 9.68 23.81
CA VAL A 3 14.10 9.40 22.39
C VAL A 3 14.50 7.94 22.11
N GLN A 4 15.07 7.26 23.10
CA GLN A 4 15.50 5.86 23.04
C GLN A 4 14.33 4.85 22.90
N ALA A 5 13.19 5.08 23.55
CA ALA A 5 12.00 4.24 23.36
C ALA A 5 11.36 4.47 21.98
N ALA A 6 11.51 5.67 21.42
CA ALA A 6 11.07 5.97 20.05
C ALA A 6 11.97 5.34 18.99
N ASP A 7 13.26 5.13 19.30
CA ASP A 7 14.21 4.44 18.44
C ASP A 7 14.00 2.92 18.46
N ASP A 8 13.71 2.33 19.62
CA ASP A 8 13.43 0.90 19.77
C ASP A 8 12.12 0.50 19.05
N ASP A 9 11.02 1.25 19.23
CA ASP A 9 9.74 1.01 18.52
C ASP A 9 9.88 1.11 16.99
N TYR A 10 10.86 1.89 16.53
CA TYR A 10 11.07 2.23 15.13
C TYR A 10 11.92 1.19 14.37
N GLU A 11 13.08 0.79 14.93
CA GLU A 11 13.92 -0.25 14.31
C GLU A 11 13.12 -1.54 14.17
N ASP A 12 12.24 -1.78 15.14
CA ASP A 12 11.31 -2.89 15.14
C ASP A 12 10.34 -2.83 13.94
N LEU A 13 9.70 -1.70 13.64
CA LEU A 13 8.68 -1.63 12.58
C LEU A 13 9.25 -1.82 11.16
N LEU A 14 10.44 -1.26 10.86
CA LEU A 14 11.09 -1.48 9.56
C LEU A 14 11.58 -2.93 9.41
N ALA A 15 12.20 -3.48 10.46
CA ALA A 15 12.65 -4.87 10.46
C ALA A 15 11.45 -5.82 10.29
N GLN A 16 10.36 -5.57 11.03
CA GLN A 16 9.11 -6.32 10.92
C GLN A 16 8.54 -6.30 9.51
N TRP A 17 8.57 -5.15 8.82
CA TRP A 17 8.09 -5.07 7.43
C TRP A 17 8.92 -5.93 6.47
N GLN A 18 10.26 -5.85 6.58
CA GLN A 18 11.17 -6.64 5.75
C GLN A 18 11.05 -8.14 6.02
N ASP A 19 10.92 -8.52 7.28
CA ASP A 19 10.74 -9.92 7.67
C ASP A 19 9.37 -10.44 7.21
N LEU A 20 8.32 -9.62 7.25
CA LEU A 20 7.01 -9.98 6.70
C LEU A 20 7.07 -10.19 5.17
N GLU A 21 7.76 -9.30 4.44
CA GLU A 21 7.98 -9.47 2.99
C GLU A 21 8.73 -10.79 2.70
N ALA A 22 9.80 -11.06 3.44
CA ALA A 22 10.59 -12.28 3.29
C ALA A 22 9.77 -13.54 3.63
N ALA A 23 8.97 -13.49 4.70
CA ALA A 23 8.07 -14.57 5.09
C ALA A 23 7.02 -14.85 4.01
N LEU A 24 6.40 -13.80 3.46
CA LEU A 24 5.45 -13.93 2.34
C LEU A 24 6.11 -14.48 1.08
N SER A 25 7.34 -14.05 0.77
CA SER A 25 8.10 -14.58 -0.36
C SER A 25 8.31 -16.10 -0.24
N ALA A 26 8.78 -16.57 0.92
CA ALA A 26 8.95 -18.00 1.17
C ALA A 26 7.61 -18.76 1.12
N LEU A 27 6.56 -18.19 1.71
CA LEU A 27 5.22 -18.77 1.78
C LEU A 27 4.59 -18.96 0.40
N LEU A 28 4.69 -17.94 -0.47
CA LEU A 28 4.00 -17.91 -1.76
C LEU A 28 4.78 -18.60 -2.88
N LEU A 29 6.13 -18.63 -2.82
CA LEU A 29 6.95 -19.31 -3.83
C LEU A 29 6.96 -20.82 -3.65
N HIS A 30 6.88 -21.30 -2.41
CA HIS A 30 7.02 -22.72 -2.08
C HIS A 30 5.90 -23.23 -1.16
N PRO A 31 4.61 -23.01 -1.48
CA PRO A 31 3.52 -23.25 -0.55
C PRO A 31 3.41 -24.70 -0.08
N ARG A 32 3.71 -25.67 -0.95
CA ARG A 32 3.69 -27.11 -0.63
C ARG A 32 4.79 -27.56 0.33
N LEU A 33 5.84 -26.76 0.51
CA LEU A 33 6.93 -27.05 1.45
C LEU A 33 6.66 -26.46 2.85
N VAL A 34 5.63 -25.63 2.98
CA VAL A 34 5.28 -24.96 4.23
C VAL A 34 4.40 -25.87 5.07
N LEU A 35 4.93 -26.28 6.23
CA LEU A 35 4.12 -26.92 7.26
C LEU A 35 3.12 -25.91 7.84
N ASP A 36 1.86 -26.33 7.94
CA ASP A 36 0.75 -25.47 8.41
C ASP A 36 0.63 -24.16 7.61
N PHE A 37 0.48 -24.27 6.29
CA PHE A 37 0.32 -23.13 5.38
C PHE A 37 -0.76 -22.16 5.87
N THR A 38 -1.92 -22.68 6.29
CA THR A 38 -3.05 -21.92 6.82
C THR A 38 -2.67 -21.10 8.05
N GLY A 39 -2.01 -21.70 9.04
CA GLY A 39 -1.53 -20.99 10.22
C GLY A 39 -0.50 -19.92 9.89
N LYS A 40 0.37 -20.16 8.91
CA LYS A 40 1.36 -19.17 8.45
C LYS A 40 0.73 -17.99 7.72
N VAL A 41 -0.29 -18.19 6.89
CA VAL A 41 -1.04 -17.06 6.29
C VAL A 41 -1.72 -16.23 7.38
N ARG A 42 -2.36 -16.88 8.37
CA ARG A 42 -2.98 -16.17 9.52
C ARG A 42 -1.97 -15.40 10.36
N LEU A 43 -0.76 -15.93 10.52
CA LEU A 43 0.33 -15.23 11.21
C LEU A 43 0.79 -13.99 10.44
N CYS A 44 0.93 -14.09 9.11
CA CYS A 44 1.27 -12.93 8.28
C CYS A 44 0.17 -11.86 8.31
N ASP A 45 -1.10 -12.28 8.27
CA ASP A 45 -2.27 -11.41 8.46
C ASP A 45 -2.21 -10.70 9.81
N GLN A 46 -2.02 -11.42 10.92
CA GLN A 46 -1.89 -10.81 12.24
C GLN A 46 -0.71 -9.83 12.33
N TRP A 47 0.44 -10.19 11.76
CA TRP A 47 1.61 -9.32 11.76
C TRP A 47 1.36 -8.03 10.98
N LEU A 48 0.71 -8.10 9.83
CA LEU A 48 0.30 -6.93 9.07
C LEU A 48 -0.65 -6.04 9.86
N GLN A 49 -1.59 -6.63 10.62
CA GLN A 49 -2.48 -5.88 11.50
C GLN A 49 -1.70 -5.13 12.58
N ASP A 50 -0.70 -5.78 13.16
CA ASP A 50 0.13 -5.16 14.19
C ASP A 50 0.89 -3.98 13.58
N ILE A 51 1.59 -4.16 12.44
CA ILE A 51 2.32 -3.07 11.76
C ILE A 51 1.40 -1.90 11.42
N THR A 52 0.25 -2.17 10.79
CA THR A 52 -0.72 -1.13 10.41
C THR A 52 -1.40 -0.46 11.61
N GLY A 53 -1.57 -1.20 12.72
CA GLY A 53 -2.14 -0.71 13.97
C GLY A 53 -1.21 0.21 14.76
N HIS A 54 0.12 0.08 14.58
CA HIS A 54 1.09 0.99 15.19
C HIS A 54 1.04 2.39 14.53
N ASP A 55 1.16 2.47 13.21
CA ASP A 55 1.03 3.73 12.47
C ASP A 55 0.72 3.47 10.97
N ILE A 56 -0.48 3.88 10.53
CA ILE A 56 -0.94 3.69 9.14
C ILE A 56 -0.08 4.48 8.14
N ASP A 57 0.40 5.68 8.48
CA ASP A 57 1.21 6.48 7.56
C ASP A 57 2.60 5.87 7.38
N ALA A 58 3.18 5.31 8.44
CA ALA A 58 4.42 4.55 8.36
C ALA A 58 4.26 3.28 7.52
N ALA A 59 3.17 2.53 7.71
CA ALA A 59 2.86 1.36 6.90
C ALA A 59 2.67 1.72 5.42
N LEU A 60 1.93 2.80 5.11
CA LEU A 60 1.79 3.32 3.75
C LEU A 60 3.14 3.74 3.17
N TYR A 61 3.98 4.41 3.96
CA TYR A 61 5.32 4.82 3.52
C TYR A 61 6.14 3.62 3.07
N LEU A 62 6.26 2.60 3.92
CA LEU A 62 7.02 1.39 3.63
C LEU A 62 6.45 0.63 2.44
N MET A 63 5.12 0.53 2.36
CA MET A 63 4.42 -0.07 1.25
C MET A 63 4.73 0.63 -0.08
N PHE A 64 4.66 1.97 -0.15
CA PHE A 64 4.97 2.71 -1.38
C PHE A 64 6.46 2.66 -1.74
N GLN A 65 7.36 2.59 -0.76
CA GLN A 65 8.79 2.36 -1.04
C GLN A 65 9.01 1.00 -1.68
N LEU A 66 8.44 -0.05 -1.09
CA LEU A 66 8.50 -1.40 -1.63
C LEU A 66 7.90 -1.46 -3.04
N ALA A 67 6.71 -0.89 -3.19
CA ALA A 67 6.00 -0.82 -4.45
C ALA A 67 6.72 0.03 -5.49
N SER A 68 7.73 0.84 -5.17
CA SER A 68 8.44 1.66 -6.17
C SER A 68 9.81 1.10 -6.55
N THR A 69 10.36 0.16 -5.78
CA THR A 69 11.75 -0.30 -5.91
C THR A 69 11.89 -1.77 -6.30
N SER A 70 10.94 -2.64 -5.91
CA SER A 70 11.09 -4.09 -6.08
C SER A 70 10.54 -4.61 -7.40
N THR A 71 11.44 -5.00 -8.31
CA THR A 71 11.10 -5.83 -9.49
C THR A 71 11.47 -7.31 -9.30
N VAL A 72 12.42 -7.60 -8.42
CA VAL A 72 12.77 -8.95 -7.97
C VAL A 72 11.89 -9.32 -6.78
N GLY A 73 11.29 -10.51 -6.80
CA GLY A 73 10.30 -10.90 -5.77
C GLY A 73 8.97 -10.15 -5.89
N TYR A 74 8.66 -9.62 -7.09
CA TYR A 74 7.47 -8.82 -7.37
C TYR A 74 6.18 -9.41 -6.79
N SER A 75 5.96 -10.72 -6.89
CA SER A 75 4.75 -11.39 -6.39
C SER A 75 4.53 -11.22 -4.89
N ALA A 76 5.58 -11.35 -4.08
CA ALA A 76 5.50 -11.17 -2.63
C ALA A 76 5.23 -9.70 -2.28
N ALA A 77 5.93 -8.78 -2.94
CA ALA A 77 5.71 -7.35 -2.79
C ALA A 77 4.27 -6.95 -3.18
N HIS A 78 3.77 -7.47 -4.32
CA HIS A 78 2.41 -7.22 -4.79
C HIS A 78 1.36 -7.76 -3.82
N ALA A 79 1.55 -8.98 -3.32
CA ALA A 79 0.67 -9.56 -2.30
C ALA A 79 0.65 -8.72 -1.02
N LEU A 80 1.82 -8.27 -0.55
CA LEU A 80 1.93 -7.41 0.64
C LEU A 80 1.26 -6.04 0.43
N VAL A 81 1.45 -5.42 -0.73
CA VAL A 81 0.78 -4.16 -1.11
C VAL A 81 -0.73 -4.34 -1.11
N CYS A 82 -1.24 -5.38 -1.78
CA CYS A 82 -2.67 -5.67 -1.83
C CYS A 82 -3.25 -5.92 -0.43
N ALA A 83 -2.58 -6.75 0.37
CA ALA A 83 -3.00 -7.06 1.73
C ALA A 83 -3.01 -5.81 2.63
N THR A 84 -1.99 -4.96 2.54
CA THR A 84 -1.89 -3.71 3.31
C THR A 84 -3.03 -2.76 2.96
N LEU A 85 -3.30 -2.55 1.67
CA LEU A 85 -4.42 -1.73 1.23
C LEU A 85 -5.76 -2.33 1.65
N CYS A 86 -5.95 -3.65 1.54
CA CYS A 86 -7.16 -4.33 2.00
C CYS A 86 -7.38 -4.15 3.51
N GLN A 87 -6.31 -4.28 4.31
CA GLN A 87 -6.35 -4.09 5.76
C GLN A 87 -6.79 -2.68 6.14
N ILE A 88 -6.26 -1.65 5.47
CA ILE A 88 -6.61 -0.26 5.76
C ILE A 88 -8.02 0.06 5.24
N LEU A 89 -8.37 -0.36 4.02
CA LEU A 89 -9.70 -0.12 3.45
C LEU A 89 -10.80 -0.85 4.22
N ALA A 90 -10.52 -2.02 4.79
CA ALA A 90 -11.49 -2.72 5.63
C ALA A 90 -11.90 -1.91 6.86
N GLN A 91 -10.99 -1.10 7.42
CA GLN A 91 -11.29 -0.20 8.53
C GLN A 91 -12.13 1.00 8.05
N GLU A 92 -11.72 1.62 6.95
CA GLU A 92 -12.43 2.76 6.33
C GLU A 92 -13.87 2.40 5.93
N LEU A 93 -14.06 1.20 5.37
CA LEU A 93 -15.36 0.66 4.96
C LEU A 93 -16.11 -0.03 6.10
N GLN A 94 -15.55 -0.04 7.31
CA GLN A 94 -16.15 -0.61 8.52
C GLN A 94 -16.59 -2.08 8.35
N LEU A 95 -15.76 -2.88 7.66
CA LEU A 95 -16.07 -4.28 7.42
C LEU A 95 -16.10 -5.08 8.75
N PRO A 96 -17.05 -6.01 8.91
CA PRO A 96 -17.03 -6.97 10.01
C PRO A 96 -15.72 -7.75 10.04
N ARG A 97 -15.24 -8.10 11.24
CA ARG A 97 -13.97 -8.81 11.41
C ARG A 97 -13.83 -10.08 10.56
N PRO A 98 -14.85 -10.96 10.43
CA PRO A 98 -14.74 -12.13 9.55
C PRO A 98 -14.53 -11.76 8.07
N GLU A 99 -15.22 -10.74 7.58
CA GLU A 99 -15.06 -10.27 6.19
C GLU A 99 -13.68 -9.67 5.95
N ARG A 100 -13.20 -8.86 6.91
CA ARG A 100 -11.82 -8.34 6.85
C ARG A 100 -10.83 -9.48 6.77
N ASP A 101 -10.93 -10.45 7.68
CA ASP A 101 -10.01 -11.58 7.77
C ASP A 101 -9.96 -12.35 6.43
N SER A 102 -11.12 -12.65 5.83
CA SER A 102 -11.18 -13.33 4.52
C SER A 102 -10.63 -12.44 3.39
N LEU A 103 -10.91 -11.13 3.39
CA LEU A 103 -10.41 -10.18 2.39
C LEU A 103 -8.88 -10.08 2.39
N VAL A 104 -8.26 -9.88 3.55
CA VAL A 104 -6.81 -9.71 3.67
C VAL A 104 -6.10 -11.01 3.29
N ARG A 105 -6.61 -12.16 3.74
CA ARG A 105 -6.03 -13.47 3.39
C ARG A 105 -6.21 -13.79 1.91
N ALA A 106 -7.34 -13.43 1.31
CA ALA A 106 -7.54 -13.49 -0.12
C ALA A 106 -6.52 -12.63 -0.87
N ALA A 107 -6.26 -11.40 -0.41
CA ALA A 107 -5.26 -10.52 -1.02
C ALA A 107 -3.85 -11.09 -0.97
N ILE A 108 -3.49 -11.77 0.13
CA ILE A 108 -2.20 -12.46 0.26
C ILE A 108 -2.07 -13.60 -0.76
N THR A 109 -3.14 -14.37 -0.99
CA THR A 109 -3.06 -15.64 -1.72
C THR A 109 -3.72 -15.67 -3.09
N MET A 110 -4.35 -14.59 -3.56
CA MET A 110 -5.14 -14.59 -4.80
C MET A 110 -4.35 -15.04 -6.04
N ASN A 111 -3.04 -14.75 -6.05
CA ASN A 111 -2.14 -15.05 -7.16
C ASN A 111 -1.31 -16.33 -6.96
N LEU A 112 -1.62 -17.16 -5.96
CA LEU A 112 -0.76 -18.24 -5.48
C LEU A 112 -0.34 -19.22 -6.59
N SER A 113 -1.23 -19.58 -7.51
CA SER A 113 -0.91 -20.52 -8.60
C SER A 113 -0.01 -19.91 -9.67
N MET A 114 0.07 -18.57 -9.75
CA MET A 114 0.86 -17.86 -10.75
C MET A 114 2.02 -17.05 -10.15
N THR A 115 2.37 -17.24 -8.86
CA THR A 115 3.45 -16.51 -8.16
C THR A 115 4.75 -16.44 -8.97
N ALA A 116 5.25 -17.60 -9.44
CA ALA A 116 6.50 -17.67 -10.20
C ALA A 116 6.38 -16.95 -11.56
N LEU A 117 5.27 -17.16 -12.27
CA LEU A 117 4.99 -16.48 -13.53
C LEU A 117 4.90 -14.96 -13.33
N GLN A 118 4.29 -14.50 -12.24
CA GLN A 118 4.16 -13.08 -11.93
C GLN A 118 5.54 -12.42 -11.76
N ASN A 119 6.51 -13.11 -11.14
CA ASN A 119 7.90 -12.64 -11.05
C ASN A 119 8.57 -12.54 -12.43
N GLU A 120 8.37 -13.54 -13.29
CA GLU A 120 8.91 -13.51 -14.67
C GLU A 120 8.32 -12.34 -15.47
N LEU A 121 6.99 -12.14 -15.38
CA LEU A 121 6.27 -11.09 -16.09
C LEU A 121 6.66 -9.68 -15.65
N ALA A 122 7.04 -9.49 -14.38
CA ALA A 122 7.52 -8.20 -13.89
C ALA A 122 8.82 -7.76 -14.60
N LEU A 123 9.68 -8.71 -14.95
CA LEU A 123 10.95 -8.49 -15.67
C LEU A 123 10.80 -8.53 -17.19
N GLN A 124 9.65 -8.96 -17.70
CA GLN A 124 9.39 -9.11 -19.13
C GLN A 124 9.14 -7.75 -19.80
N GLY A 125 9.90 -7.46 -20.87
CA GLY A 125 9.71 -6.28 -21.73
C GLY A 125 8.90 -6.56 -23.00
N THR A 126 8.59 -7.82 -23.29
CA THR A 126 7.85 -8.23 -24.50
C THR A 126 6.35 -8.42 -24.21
N PRO A 127 5.48 -8.35 -25.24
CA PRO A 127 4.06 -8.66 -25.07
C PRO A 127 3.83 -10.09 -24.54
N LEU A 128 2.70 -10.30 -23.85
CA LEU A 128 2.32 -11.61 -23.32
C LEU A 128 2.11 -12.63 -24.44
N SER A 129 2.69 -13.82 -24.27
CA SER A 129 2.43 -14.97 -25.14
C SER A 129 1.04 -15.57 -24.88
N ALA A 130 0.52 -16.37 -25.81
CA ALA A 130 -0.78 -17.04 -25.62
C ALA A 130 -0.82 -17.95 -24.38
N PRO A 131 0.21 -18.79 -24.09
CA PRO A 131 0.26 -19.55 -22.84
C PRO A 131 0.25 -18.68 -21.58
N GLN A 132 0.97 -17.55 -21.58
CA GLN A 132 0.97 -16.63 -20.44
C GLN A 132 -0.41 -16.00 -20.21
N LYS A 133 -1.11 -15.59 -21.28
CA LYS A 133 -2.47 -15.06 -21.18
C LYS A 133 -3.44 -16.10 -20.60
N LEU A 134 -3.31 -17.35 -21.03
CA LEU A 134 -4.13 -18.45 -20.51
C LEU A 134 -3.86 -18.67 -19.03
N ALA A 135 -2.59 -18.76 -18.62
CA ALA A 135 -2.21 -18.92 -17.22
C ALA A 135 -2.76 -17.79 -16.33
N ILE A 136 -2.67 -16.53 -16.79
CA ILE A 136 -3.26 -15.38 -16.07
C ILE A 136 -4.79 -15.48 -15.98
N ALA A 137 -5.46 -15.95 -17.03
CA ALA A 137 -6.92 -16.07 -17.03
C ALA A 137 -7.42 -17.19 -16.09
N GLU A 138 -6.68 -18.30 -16.01
CA GLU A 138 -7.05 -19.48 -15.22
C GLU A 138 -6.58 -19.40 -13.76
N HIS A 139 -5.67 -18.48 -13.43
CA HIS A 139 -5.05 -18.41 -12.12
C HIS A 139 -6.02 -18.28 -10.92
N PRO A 140 -7.20 -17.61 -11.01
CA PRO A 140 -8.09 -17.52 -9.86
C PRO A 140 -8.58 -18.92 -9.44
N GLY A 141 -9.07 -19.71 -10.40
CA GLY A 141 -9.53 -21.08 -10.13
C GLY A 141 -8.40 -22.03 -9.76
N GLN A 142 -7.23 -21.89 -10.38
CA GLN A 142 -6.05 -22.69 -10.01
C GLN A 142 -5.54 -22.34 -8.60
N SER A 143 -5.64 -21.07 -8.17
CA SER A 143 -5.26 -20.64 -6.83
C SER A 143 -6.24 -21.18 -5.79
N VAL A 144 -7.56 -21.19 -6.06
CA VAL A 144 -8.55 -21.86 -5.21
C VAL A 144 -8.22 -23.34 -5.03
N ALA A 145 -8.02 -24.08 -6.12
CA ALA A 145 -7.72 -25.51 -6.05
C ALA A 145 -6.43 -25.80 -5.24
N LEU A 146 -5.41 -24.95 -5.39
CA LEU A 146 -4.18 -25.06 -4.61
C LEU A 146 -4.40 -24.70 -3.13
N LEU A 147 -5.22 -23.70 -2.82
CA LEU A 147 -5.55 -23.34 -1.43
C LEU A 147 -6.33 -24.46 -0.73
N GLU A 148 -7.26 -25.11 -1.44
CA GLU A 148 -7.99 -26.29 -0.93
C GLU A 148 -7.07 -27.51 -0.70
N GLU A 149 -6.06 -27.70 -1.57
CA GLU A 149 -4.98 -28.70 -1.38
C GLU A 149 -4.19 -28.42 -0.09
N LEU A 150 -3.98 -27.14 0.23
CA LEU A 150 -3.27 -26.65 1.41
C LEU A 150 -4.17 -26.53 2.66
N ASP A 151 -5.35 -27.15 2.62
CA ASP A 151 -6.33 -27.24 3.69
C ASP A 151 -6.97 -25.90 4.13
N ILE A 152 -7.09 -24.95 3.21
CA ILE A 152 -7.96 -23.79 3.37
C ILE A 152 -9.42 -24.22 3.17
N ARG A 153 -10.28 -23.88 4.14
CA ARG A 153 -11.72 -24.24 4.20
C ARG A 153 -12.62 -23.03 4.52
N ASP A 154 -12.10 -21.82 4.32
CA ASP A 154 -12.85 -20.58 4.52
C ASP A 154 -13.53 -20.24 3.19
N ASP A 155 -14.82 -20.56 3.07
CA ASP A 155 -15.57 -20.42 1.81
C ASP A 155 -15.54 -18.98 1.30
N LEU A 156 -15.70 -17.99 2.18
CA LEU A 156 -15.67 -16.58 1.81
C LEU A 156 -14.31 -16.16 1.26
N TRP A 157 -13.21 -16.61 1.87
CA TRP A 157 -11.86 -16.38 1.34
C TRP A 157 -11.70 -17.02 -0.05
N LEU A 158 -12.09 -18.28 -0.21
CA LEU A 158 -11.97 -18.99 -1.48
C LEU A 158 -12.82 -18.34 -2.59
N ASP A 159 -14.05 -17.93 -2.29
CA ASP A 159 -14.94 -17.24 -3.22
C ASP A 159 -14.35 -15.90 -3.68
N VAL A 160 -13.76 -15.13 -2.77
CA VAL A 160 -13.09 -13.87 -3.11
C VAL A 160 -11.88 -14.10 -4.00
N VAL A 161 -11.08 -15.14 -3.74
CA VAL A 161 -9.98 -15.54 -4.63
C VAL A 161 -10.50 -15.96 -6.00
N ALA A 162 -11.61 -16.71 -6.07
CA ALA A 162 -12.20 -17.12 -7.34
C ALA A 162 -12.69 -15.91 -8.17
N ALA A 163 -13.27 -14.91 -7.51
CA ALA A 163 -14.01 -13.83 -8.14
C ALA A 163 -13.23 -12.50 -8.32
N HIS A 164 -11.98 -12.38 -7.86
CA HIS A 164 -11.25 -11.10 -7.90
C HIS A 164 -11.00 -10.54 -9.33
N HIS A 165 -11.12 -11.38 -10.36
CA HIS A 165 -11.07 -10.97 -11.79
C HIS A 165 -12.45 -10.84 -12.44
N SER A 166 -13.53 -11.21 -11.75
CA SER A 166 -14.88 -11.21 -12.31
C SER A 166 -15.33 -9.78 -12.61
N PRO A 167 -15.94 -9.54 -13.80
CA PRO A 167 -16.52 -8.24 -14.10
C PRO A 167 -17.59 -7.88 -13.08
N MET A 168 -17.43 -6.73 -12.45
CA MET A 168 -18.37 -6.22 -11.47
C MET A 168 -19.60 -5.64 -12.17
N GLN A 169 -20.79 -6.02 -11.70
CA GLN A 169 -22.03 -5.36 -12.09
C GLN A 169 -22.18 -4.03 -11.33
N PRO A 170 -22.81 -3.00 -11.92
CA PRO A 170 -23.12 -1.77 -11.20
C PRO A 170 -23.93 -2.05 -9.93
N TYR A 171 -23.63 -1.30 -8.86
CA TYR A 171 -24.29 -1.45 -7.55
C TYR A 171 -24.63 -0.08 -6.97
N ASP A 172 -25.73 0.05 -6.24
CA ASP A 172 -26.10 1.33 -5.63
C ASP A 172 -25.32 1.60 -4.34
N THR A 173 -25.19 0.57 -3.48
CA THR A 173 -24.49 0.66 -2.21
C THR A 173 -23.66 -0.58 -1.92
N LEU A 174 -22.38 -0.40 -1.57
CA LEU A 174 -21.45 -1.51 -1.38
C LEU A 174 -21.88 -2.45 -0.22
N ALA A 175 -22.45 -1.87 0.84
CA ALA A 175 -22.91 -2.58 2.01
C ALA A 175 -24.10 -3.54 1.74
N ASP A 176 -24.86 -3.29 0.67
CA ASP A 176 -26.03 -4.10 0.31
C ASP A 176 -25.68 -5.35 -0.51
N LEU A 177 -24.44 -5.42 -1.01
CA LEU A 177 -23.96 -6.58 -1.75
C LEU A 177 -23.73 -7.78 -0.81
N PRO A 178 -23.92 -9.02 -1.31
CA PRO A 178 -23.42 -10.21 -0.63
C PRO A 178 -21.93 -10.09 -0.32
N ALA A 179 -21.48 -10.65 0.80
CA ALA A 179 -20.12 -10.48 1.31
C ALA A 179 -19.06 -10.87 0.26
N GLU A 180 -19.24 -12.01 -0.40
CA GLU A 180 -18.35 -12.51 -1.46
C GLU A 180 -18.23 -11.53 -2.63
N THR A 181 -19.34 -10.90 -3.03
CA THR A 181 -19.35 -9.94 -4.14
C THR A 181 -18.74 -8.60 -3.72
N ARG A 182 -19.08 -8.12 -2.51
CA ARG A 182 -18.50 -6.92 -1.90
C ARG A 182 -16.97 -7.04 -1.80
N LEU A 183 -16.48 -8.15 -1.23
CA LEU A 183 -15.06 -8.36 -1.01
C LEU A 183 -14.29 -8.57 -2.32
N ALA A 184 -14.85 -9.29 -3.29
CA ALA A 184 -14.26 -9.41 -4.62
C ALA A 184 -14.18 -8.05 -5.34
N CYS A 185 -15.21 -7.19 -5.21
CA CYS A 185 -15.20 -5.82 -5.71
C CYS A 185 -14.06 -4.99 -5.11
N ILE A 186 -13.88 -5.06 -3.79
CA ILE A 186 -12.79 -4.39 -3.08
C ILE A 186 -11.43 -4.91 -3.57
N LEU A 187 -11.22 -6.23 -3.55
CA LEU A 187 -9.95 -6.84 -3.92
C LEU A 187 -9.58 -6.59 -5.38
N SER A 188 -10.53 -6.69 -6.30
CA SER A 188 -10.31 -6.41 -7.73
C SER A 188 -9.83 -4.97 -7.97
N THR A 189 -10.41 -4.01 -7.24
CA THR A 189 -10.01 -2.60 -7.34
C THR A 189 -8.62 -2.37 -6.77
N ILE A 190 -8.31 -2.99 -5.63
CA ILE A 190 -6.99 -2.93 -5.00
C ILE A 190 -5.93 -3.59 -5.87
N ASP A 191 -6.19 -4.76 -6.46
CA ASP A 191 -5.24 -5.47 -7.33
C ASP A 191 -4.86 -4.61 -8.55
N ARG A 192 -5.86 -3.99 -9.20
CA ARG A 192 -5.61 -3.04 -10.31
C ARG A 192 -4.77 -1.85 -9.84
N TYR A 193 -5.06 -1.29 -8.67
CA TYR A 193 -4.29 -0.17 -8.12
C TYR A 193 -2.85 -0.54 -7.82
N ALA A 194 -2.64 -1.62 -7.07
CA ALA A 194 -1.33 -2.16 -6.74
C ALA A 194 -0.51 -2.40 -8.01
N ALA A 195 -1.10 -3.03 -9.02
CA ALA A 195 -0.44 -3.27 -10.29
C ALA A 195 -0.05 -1.97 -11.04
N MET A 196 -0.76 -0.86 -10.84
CA MET A 196 -0.44 0.43 -11.47
C MET A 196 0.69 1.18 -10.75
N ILE A 197 0.83 1.02 -9.43
CA ILE A 197 1.89 1.68 -8.66
C ILE A 197 3.17 0.83 -8.60
N SER A 198 3.10 -0.48 -8.85
CA SER A 198 4.26 -1.36 -8.84
C SER A 198 5.07 -1.36 -10.15
N PRO A 199 6.42 -1.35 -10.12
CA PRO A 199 7.25 -1.32 -11.30
C PRO A 199 7.14 -2.62 -12.09
N ARG A 200 7.01 -2.48 -13.41
CA ARG A 200 7.16 -3.59 -14.37
C ARG A 200 7.95 -3.07 -15.55
N LYS A 201 8.87 -3.88 -16.08
CA LYS A 201 9.75 -3.46 -17.19
C LYS A 201 8.99 -2.98 -18.44
N SER A 202 7.80 -3.53 -18.66
CA SER A 202 6.93 -3.21 -19.80
C SER A 202 6.04 -1.97 -19.60
N ARG A 203 5.99 -1.37 -18.41
CA ARG A 203 5.09 -0.25 -18.08
C ARG A 203 5.86 1.06 -17.90
N THR A 204 5.28 2.16 -18.38
CA THR A 204 5.76 3.51 -18.04
C THR A 204 5.47 3.77 -16.56
N GLU A 205 6.46 4.29 -15.84
CA GLU A 205 6.26 4.71 -14.46
C GLU A 205 5.14 5.76 -14.35
N ARG A 206 4.39 5.70 -13.26
CA ARG A 206 3.25 6.56 -12.96
C ARG A 206 3.40 7.11 -11.55
N THR A 207 2.87 8.31 -11.32
CA THR A 207 2.71 8.81 -9.96
C THR A 207 1.52 8.12 -9.29
N ALA A 208 1.47 8.08 -7.96
CA ALA A 208 0.30 7.57 -7.24
C ALA A 208 -0.98 8.33 -7.65
N SER A 209 -0.89 9.64 -7.85
CA SER A 209 -1.96 10.48 -8.38
C SER A 209 -2.42 10.06 -9.78
N ASP A 210 -1.50 9.71 -10.69
CA ASP A 210 -1.85 9.20 -12.03
C ASP A 210 -2.59 7.87 -11.94
N SER A 211 -2.13 6.97 -11.08
CA SER A 211 -2.75 5.66 -10.86
C SER A 211 -4.16 5.79 -10.30
N VAL A 212 -4.41 6.73 -9.38
CA VAL A 212 -5.76 7.04 -8.89
C VAL A 212 -6.64 7.58 -10.02
N ARG A 213 -6.15 8.54 -10.82
CA ARG A 213 -6.90 9.10 -11.95
C ARG A 213 -7.28 8.03 -12.97
N GLU A 214 -6.36 7.12 -13.28
CA GLU A 214 -6.63 6.01 -14.18
C GLU A 214 -7.73 5.09 -13.63
N ILE A 215 -7.69 4.74 -12.35
CA ILE A 215 -8.74 3.92 -11.71
C ILE A 215 -10.09 4.58 -11.81
N VAL A 216 -10.18 5.88 -11.51
CA VAL A 216 -11.43 6.64 -11.64
C VAL A 216 -11.94 6.62 -13.08
N ALA A 217 -11.04 6.75 -14.06
CA ALA A 217 -11.40 6.73 -15.48
C ALA A 217 -11.81 5.33 -15.98
N GLN A 218 -11.22 4.27 -15.44
CA GLN A 218 -11.58 2.88 -15.74
C GLN A 218 -12.82 2.40 -14.96
N GLY A 219 -13.22 3.13 -13.92
CA GLY A 219 -14.42 2.84 -13.14
C GLY A 219 -15.65 2.75 -14.03
N THR A 220 -16.35 1.62 -13.96
CA THR A 220 -17.59 1.39 -14.70
C THR A 220 -18.78 2.12 -14.09
N GLN A 221 -18.60 2.61 -12.86
CA GLN A 221 -19.63 3.25 -12.07
C GLN A 221 -19.23 4.67 -11.67
N HIS A 222 -20.19 5.59 -11.81
CA HIS A 222 -20.08 6.92 -11.23
C HIS A 222 -20.27 6.82 -9.71
N ASN A 223 -19.34 7.38 -8.93
CA ASN A 223 -19.33 7.32 -7.46
C ASN A 223 -19.13 5.91 -6.88
N ASP A 224 -18.18 5.14 -7.43
CA ASP A 224 -17.75 3.87 -6.83
C ASP A 224 -17.21 4.08 -5.40
N GLU A 225 -17.86 3.45 -4.42
CA GLU A 225 -17.54 3.59 -2.99
C GLU A 225 -16.14 3.06 -2.65
N VAL A 226 -15.67 2.02 -3.34
CA VAL A 226 -14.35 1.44 -3.12
C VAL A 226 -13.27 2.41 -3.59
N ILE A 227 -13.47 3.02 -4.76
CA ILE A 227 -12.54 4.03 -5.28
C ILE A 227 -12.53 5.26 -4.36
N ALA A 228 -13.69 5.70 -3.89
CA ALA A 228 -13.79 6.81 -2.95
C ALA A 228 -13.08 6.51 -1.61
N ALA A 229 -13.24 5.31 -1.06
CA ALA A 229 -12.53 4.87 0.15
C ALA A 229 -11.02 4.78 -0.07
N LEU A 230 -10.58 4.26 -1.22
CA LEU A 230 -9.18 4.24 -1.61
C LEU A 230 -8.60 5.67 -1.66
N MET A 231 -9.32 6.63 -2.24
CA MET A 231 -8.89 8.03 -2.31
C MET A 231 -8.80 8.70 -0.95
N ARG A 232 -9.76 8.46 -0.05
CA ARG A 232 -9.71 8.99 1.33
C ARG A 232 -8.57 8.37 2.14
N THR A 233 -8.31 7.09 1.92
CA THR A 233 -7.26 6.35 2.61
C THR A 233 -5.88 6.72 2.10
N VAL A 234 -5.63 6.60 0.80
CA VAL A 234 -4.29 6.76 0.23
C VAL A 234 -3.97 8.25 0.02
N GLY A 235 -4.97 9.06 -0.32
CA GLY A 235 -4.78 10.46 -0.67
C GLY A 235 -4.14 10.64 -2.06
N LEU A 236 -3.94 11.90 -2.46
CA LEU A 236 -3.33 12.25 -3.74
C LEU A 236 -1.81 12.06 -3.73
N CYS A 237 -1.20 12.38 -2.59
CA CYS A 237 0.24 12.29 -2.35
C CYS A 237 0.46 11.39 -1.12
N PRO A 238 0.40 10.06 -1.28
CA PRO A 238 0.54 9.15 -0.14
C PRO A 238 1.94 9.20 0.47
N PRO A 239 2.08 8.84 1.76
CA PRO A 239 3.38 8.61 2.40
C PRO A 239 4.26 7.70 1.55
N GLY A 240 5.55 8.04 1.45
CA GLY A 240 6.53 7.31 0.64
C GLY A 240 6.61 7.76 -0.82
N THR A 241 5.69 8.60 -1.30
CA THR A 241 5.77 9.18 -2.66
C THR A 241 6.52 10.50 -2.69
N PHE A 242 6.94 10.89 -3.90
CA PHE A 242 7.70 12.10 -4.15
C PHE A 242 6.82 13.22 -4.69
N VAL A 243 7.14 14.44 -4.30
CA VAL A 243 6.49 15.66 -4.76
C VAL A 243 7.52 16.74 -5.07
N ARG A 244 7.17 17.62 -6.00
CA ARG A 244 7.83 18.90 -6.20
C ARG A 244 7.06 19.97 -5.45
N LEU A 245 7.80 20.79 -4.71
CA LEU A 245 7.30 21.93 -3.98
C LEU A 245 7.28 23.18 -4.87
N ASP A 246 6.49 24.19 -4.50
CA ASP A 246 6.36 25.44 -5.27
C ASP A 246 7.61 26.33 -5.24
N ASN A 247 8.53 26.10 -4.29
CA ASN A 247 9.87 26.65 -4.29
C ASN A 247 10.85 25.88 -5.22
N GLY A 248 10.39 24.81 -5.87
CA GLY A 248 11.16 23.97 -6.79
C GLY A 248 11.79 22.73 -6.16
N ASP A 249 11.86 22.65 -4.83
CA ASP A 249 12.50 21.53 -4.13
C ASP A 249 11.80 20.19 -4.40
N THR A 250 12.58 19.11 -4.34
CA THR A 250 12.08 17.75 -4.33
C THR A 250 11.91 17.28 -2.89
N ALA A 251 10.73 16.79 -2.55
CA ALA A 251 10.40 16.31 -1.23
C ALA A 251 9.76 14.92 -1.25
N VAL A 252 9.90 14.18 -0.16
CA VAL A 252 9.19 12.94 0.10
C VAL A 252 8.05 13.18 1.07
N VAL A 253 6.90 12.57 0.80
CA VAL A 253 5.75 12.63 1.70
C VAL A 253 5.99 11.70 2.89
N LEU A 254 5.87 12.25 4.09
CA LEU A 254 6.03 11.49 5.33
C LEU A 254 4.69 11.07 5.92
N ARG A 255 3.69 11.96 5.88
CA ARG A 255 2.36 11.70 6.48
C ARG A 255 1.24 12.38 5.72
N ARG A 256 0.06 11.77 5.76
CA ARG A 256 -1.19 12.43 5.34
C ARG A 256 -1.56 13.53 6.32
N SER A 257 -2.43 14.43 5.88
CA SER A 257 -3.12 15.39 6.76
C SER A 257 -4.63 15.31 6.49
N GLU A 258 -5.43 16.06 7.24
CA GLU A 258 -6.88 16.18 6.99
C GLU A 258 -7.19 16.75 5.58
N GLN A 259 -6.24 17.47 4.99
CA GLN A 259 -6.36 18.02 3.65
C GLN A 259 -5.50 17.22 2.67
N ALA A 260 -6.15 16.49 1.76
CA ALA A 260 -5.51 15.49 0.88
C ALA A 260 -4.34 16.02 0.03
N SER A 261 -4.27 17.33 -0.25
CA SER A 261 -3.20 17.97 -1.01
C SER A 261 -2.14 18.67 -0.15
N GLN A 262 -2.25 18.59 1.18
CA GLN A 262 -1.36 19.29 2.11
C GLN A 262 -0.71 18.34 3.14
N PRO A 263 0.08 17.36 2.68
CA PRO A 263 0.75 16.41 3.56
C PRO A 263 1.91 17.03 4.35
N LEU A 264 2.40 16.30 5.34
CA LEU A 264 3.73 16.56 5.90
C LEU A 264 4.79 15.97 4.97
N VAL A 265 5.78 16.78 4.62
CA VAL A 265 6.85 16.40 3.69
C VAL A 265 8.23 16.70 4.27
N ALA A 266 9.24 15.98 3.77
CA ALA A 266 10.65 16.29 3.98
C ALA A 266 11.31 16.63 2.64
N SER A 267 11.80 17.86 2.50
CA SER A 267 12.63 18.25 1.35
C SER A 267 13.97 17.53 1.42
N VAL A 268 14.41 16.94 0.31
CA VAL A 268 15.62 16.10 0.20
C VAL A 268 16.58 16.57 -0.87
N ALA A 269 16.10 17.37 -1.83
CA ALA A 269 16.94 18.02 -2.84
C ALA A 269 16.40 19.40 -3.20
N SER A 270 17.32 20.31 -3.50
CA SER A 270 16.99 21.69 -3.91
C SER A 270 16.34 21.74 -5.30
N ALA A 271 15.84 22.91 -5.68
CA ALA A 271 15.34 23.18 -7.03
C ALA A 271 16.35 22.87 -8.16
N ASP A 272 17.65 22.93 -7.86
CA ASP A 272 18.72 22.61 -8.82
C ASP A 272 18.99 21.10 -8.92
N GLY A 273 18.33 20.28 -8.09
CA GLY A 273 18.50 18.82 -8.04
C GLY A 273 19.66 18.36 -7.15
N GLU A 274 20.31 19.28 -6.44
CA GLU A 274 21.37 18.97 -5.49
C GLU A 274 20.80 18.40 -4.19
N ALA A 275 21.38 17.31 -3.70
CA ALA A 275 20.97 16.69 -2.44
C ALA A 275 21.20 17.66 -1.26
N LEU A 276 20.24 17.72 -0.34
CA LEU A 276 20.39 18.49 0.90
C LEU A 276 21.21 17.72 1.93
N ASP A 277 22.04 18.42 2.70
CA ASP A 277 22.83 17.82 3.80
C ASP A 277 21.94 17.19 4.88
N ALA A 278 20.79 17.82 5.14
CA ALA A 278 19.79 17.34 6.07
C ALA A 278 18.39 17.64 5.53
N PRO A 279 17.43 16.71 5.65
CA PRO A 279 16.08 16.95 5.18
C PRO A 279 15.36 18.02 5.99
N VAL A 280 14.59 18.87 5.29
CA VAL A 280 13.84 19.98 5.91
C VAL A 280 12.36 19.63 5.95
N LEU A 281 11.77 19.65 7.14
CA LEU A 281 10.36 19.31 7.34
C LEU A 281 9.44 20.50 7.03
N TYR A 282 8.40 20.23 6.26
CA TYR A 282 7.36 21.21 5.95
C TYR A 282 5.96 20.65 6.25
N HIS A 283 5.26 21.29 7.17
CA HIS A 283 3.82 21.10 7.36
C HIS A 283 3.07 21.96 6.34
N THR A 284 2.85 21.42 5.15
CA THR A 284 2.24 22.19 4.04
C THR A 284 0.82 22.67 4.38
N ALA A 285 0.13 22.03 5.33
CA ALA A 285 -1.16 22.52 5.84
C ALA A 285 -1.08 23.82 6.66
N ARG A 286 0.11 24.21 7.14
CA ARG A 286 0.31 25.34 8.07
C ARG A 286 1.24 26.43 7.53
N GLY A 287 1.77 26.27 6.31
CA GLY A 287 2.77 27.19 5.80
C GLY A 287 3.21 26.91 4.37
N GLN A 288 4.31 27.54 4.01
CA GLN A 288 4.99 27.38 2.73
C GLN A 288 6.26 26.54 2.92
N PRO A 289 6.74 25.84 1.88
CA PRO A 289 6.19 25.73 0.53
C PRO A 289 4.97 24.77 0.43
N GLN A 290 4.18 24.91 -0.64
CA GLN A 290 3.07 24.00 -0.96
C GLN A 290 3.48 22.90 -1.96
N VAL A 291 2.68 21.83 -2.03
CA VAL A 291 2.85 20.79 -3.07
C VAL A 291 2.44 21.36 -4.42
N ALA A 292 3.39 21.42 -5.36
CA ALA A 292 3.15 21.88 -6.73
C ALA A 292 2.81 20.73 -7.69
N ALA A 293 3.48 19.58 -7.56
CA ALA A 293 3.22 18.41 -8.39
C ALA A 293 3.66 17.10 -7.73
N ALA A 294 3.02 15.97 -8.08
CA ALA A 294 3.53 14.64 -7.77
C ALA A 294 4.67 14.26 -8.72
N LEU A 295 5.62 13.43 -8.26
CA LEU A 295 6.78 12.97 -9.02
C LEU A 295 6.83 11.44 -9.07
N ALA A 296 7.26 10.90 -10.21
CA ALA A 296 7.57 9.48 -10.34
C ALA A 296 8.93 9.17 -9.67
N ARG A 297 9.16 7.90 -9.28
CA ARG A 297 10.41 7.50 -8.61
C ARG A 297 11.64 7.77 -9.47
N SER A 298 11.57 7.52 -10.78
CA SER A 298 12.65 7.78 -11.75
C SER A 298 13.02 9.25 -11.91
N ALA A 299 12.13 10.17 -11.54
CA ALA A 299 12.42 11.61 -11.59
C ALA A 299 13.28 12.09 -10.41
N VAL A 300 13.49 11.24 -9.40
CA VAL A 300 14.26 11.57 -8.20
C VAL A 300 15.61 10.85 -8.24
N THR A 301 16.68 11.61 -8.41
CA THR A 301 18.05 11.08 -8.51
C THR A 301 18.73 10.92 -7.15
N THR A 302 18.23 11.61 -6.13
CA THR A 302 18.78 11.58 -4.77
C THR A 302 18.51 10.24 -4.11
N ASP A 303 19.55 9.67 -3.50
CA ASP A 303 19.39 8.53 -2.62
C ASP A 303 18.90 9.00 -1.25
N ILE A 304 17.93 8.28 -0.70
CA ILE A 304 17.19 8.73 0.47
C ILE A 304 17.29 7.67 1.54
N ASN A 305 17.69 8.12 2.72
CA ASN A 305 17.65 7.29 3.91
C ASN A 305 16.19 7.12 4.36
N HIS A 306 15.51 6.10 3.81
CA HIS A 306 14.11 5.79 4.12
C HIS A 306 13.90 5.46 5.60
N HIS A 307 14.89 4.86 6.25
CA HIS A 307 14.94 4.65 7.71
C HIS A 307 14.76 5.99 8.43
N MET A 308 15.54 7.02 8.06
CA MET A 308 15.41 8.36 8.65
C MET A 308 14.07 9.02 8.35
N MET A 309 13.52 8.82 7.15
CA MET A 309 12.24 9.43 6.75
C MET A 309 11.05 8.91 7.56
N VAL A 310 10.99 7.58 7.78
CA VAL A 310 9.96 6.97 8.63
C VAL A 310 10.10 7.48 10.07
N ARG A 311 11.32 7.58 10.60
CA ARG A 311 11.56 8.16 11.95
C ARG A 311 11.03 9.59 12.07
N LEU A 312 11.34 10.44 11.09
CA LEU A 312 10.84 11.82 11.07
C LEU A 312 9.30 11.86 11.02
N GLY A 313 8.68 10.95 10.25
CA GLY A 313 7.23 10.78 10.20
C GLY A 313 6.63 10.37 11.55
N LEU A 314 7.20 9.36 12.22
CA LEU A 314 6.72 8.91 13.53
C LEU A 314 6.89 10.00 14.61
N TYR A 315 8.04 10.68 14.61
CA TYR A 315 8.30 11.78 15.54
C TYR A 315 7.30 12.93 15.36
N ALA A 316 6.98 13.29 14.12
CA ALA A 316 6.01 14.33 13.83
C ALA A 316 4.60 13.99 14.34
N ALA A 317 4.17 12.72 14.26
CA ALA A 317 2.89 12.29 14.82
C ALA A 317 2.81 12.46 16.34
N ARG A 318 3.88 12.09 17.06
CA ARG A 318 3.93 12.25 18.52
C ARG A 318 3.85 13.72 18.90
N MET A 319 4.56 14.60 18.19
CA MET A 319 4.51 16.04 18.44
C MET A 319 3.15 16.67 18.14
N THR A 320 2.39 16.16 17.17
CA THR A 320 0.99 16.59 16.94
C THR A 320 0.03 16.08 18.01
N ASN A 321 0.27 14.91 18.60
CA ASN A 321 -0.58 14.31 19.64
C ASN A 321 -0.26 14.80 21.07
N GLU A 322 0.96 15.26 21.34
CA GLU A 322 1.39 15.73 22.67
C GLU A 322 1.12 17.22 22.92
N LEU A 323 0.69 17.99 21.91
CA LEU A 323 0.28 19.38 22.09
C LEU A 323 -1.25 19.46 22.19
N PRO A 324 -1.84 19.72 23.38
CA PRO A 324 -3.24 20.10 23.43
C PRO A 324 -3.41 21.34 22.56
N VAL A 325 -4.46 21.34 21.74
CA VAL A 325 -4.90 22.50 20.98
C VAL A 325 -4.90 23.70 21.92
N ARG A 326 -3.92 24.61 21.76
CA ARG A 326 -3.92 25.87 22.48
C ARG A 326 -5.14 26.64 22.00
N GLU A 327 -6.18 26.69 22.83
CA GLU A 327 -7.17 27.75 22.69
C GLU A 327 -6.43 29.10 22.74
N SER A 328 -6.65 29.91 21.72
CA SER A 328 -6.11 31.26 21.60
C SER A 328 -6.51 32.09 22.82
N GLY A 329 -5.56 32.44 23.70
CA GLY A 329 -5.84 33.35 24.82
C GLY A 329 -4.91 33.37 26.04
N MET A 330 -3.80 32.62 26.11
CA MET A 330 -2.89 32.66 27.28
C MET A 330 -1.56 33.38 26.99
N PRO A 331 -1.05 34.21 27.93
CA PRO A 331 0.17 35.00 27.75
C PRO A 331 1.44 34.13 27.82
N PRO A 332 2.59 34.62 27.32
CA PRO A 332 3.83 33.86 27.29
C PRO A 332 4.36 33.63 28.72
N LEU A 333 4.81 32.40 28.99
CA LEU A 333 5.54 32.08 30.22
C LEU A 333 6.99 32.53 30.07
N VAL A 334 7.45 33.24 31.10
CA VAL A 334 8.85 33.61 31.39
C VAL A 334 9.64 32.36 31.75
#